data_AF-A0A523XGW9-F1
#
_entry.id   AF-A0A523XGW9-F1
#
_cell.length_a   1.000
_cell.length_b   1.000
_cell.length_c   1.000
_cell.angle_alpha   90.00
_cell.angle_beta   90.00
_cell.angle_gamma   90.00
#
_symmetry.space_group_name_H-M   'P 1'
#
loop_
_entity.id
_entity.type
_entity.pdbx_description
1 polymer ?
#
loop_
_entity_poly.entity_id
_entity_poly.type
_entity_poly.pdbx_seq_one_letter_code
_entity_poly.pdbx_strand_id
1 'polypeptide(L)'
;MLEWQIHESLNSVRWIIEHVIHDQLWIANVIMNNYEEGYHFEESIDQYTLDELIEKYDDVFIAIEEKFADLKEEHLNEARMYKEFSLPVEDWLYEYIHHLNHHSGEIGLILTAWKRKKRSLL
;
A
#
# COMPACT_ATOMS: atom_id res chain seq x y z
N MET A 1 -17.80 -0.96 -8.10
CA MET A 1 -16.51 -0.73 -8.80
C MET A 1 -15.36 -1.34 -8.00
N LEU A 2 -15.40 -1.25 -6.66
CA LEU A 2 -14.42 -1.88 -5.77
C LEU A 2 -14.23 -3.39 -6.02
N GLU A 3 -15.32 -4.11 -6.28
CA GLU A 3 -15.25 -5.55 -6.61
C GLU A 3 -14.87 -5.86 -8.07
N TRP A 4 -14.60 -4.84 -8.89
CA TRP A 4 -14.30 -5.06 -10.30
C TRP A 4 -12.84 -5.47 -10.46
N GLN A 5 -12.61 -6.45 -11.33
CA GLN A 5 -11.31 -6.98 -11.70
C GLN A 5 -11.25 -7.12 -13.24
N ILE A 6 -10.06 -6.98 -13.82
CA ILE A 6 -9.87 -7.12 -15.28
C ILE A 6 -10.12 -8.57 -15.70
N HIS A 7 -9.65 -9.51 -14.89
CA HIS A 7 -9.76 -10.96 -15.08
C HIS A 7 -10.01 -11.60 -13.72
N GLU A 8 -10.65 -12.77 -13.67
CA GLU A 8 -11.01 -13.47 -12.42
C GLU A 8 -9.81 -13.95 -11.59
N SER A 9 -8.63 -14.03 -12.23
CA SER A 9 -7.37 -14.41 -11.60
C SER A 9 -6.55 -13.21 -11.11
N LEU A 10 -7.06 -11.99 -11.26
CA LEU A 10 -6.38 -10.76 -10.85
C LEU A 10 -7.11 -10.15 -9.67
N ASN A 11 -6.38 -9.40 -8.86
CA ASN A 11 -6.95 -8.77 -7.68
C ASN A 11 -8.02 -7.72 -8.04
N SER A 12 -9.02 -7.58 -7.18
CA SER A 12 -10.02 -6.51 -7.27
C SER A 12 -9.43 -5.18 -6.81
N VAL A 13 -10.10 -4.07 -7.14
CA VAL A 13 -9.71 -2.75 -6.60
C VAL A 13 -9.71 -2.74 -5.08
N ARG A 14 -10.70 -3.38 -4.43
CA ARG A 14 -10.77 -3.48 -2.97
C ARG A 14 -9.54 -4.18 -2.40
N TRP A 15 -9.18 -5.35 -2.95
CA TRP A 15 -8.02 -6.11 -2.48
C TRP A 15 -6.73 -5.29 -2.63
N ILE A 16 -6.56 -4.57 -3.75
CA ILE A 16 -5.36 -3.76 -3.96
C ILE A 16 -5.30 -2.62 -2.93
N ILE A 17 -6.43 -1.96 -2.65
CA ILE A 17 -6.50 -0.93 -1.60
C ILE A 17 -6.17 -1.51 -0.23
N GLU A 18 -6.73 -2.67 0.13
CA GLU A 18 -6.41 -3.40 1.37
C GLU A 18 -4.91 -3.62 1.51
N HIS A 19 -4.33 -4.22 0.48
CA HIS A 19 -2.94 -4.62 0.44
C HIS A 19 -2.02 -3.40 0.57
N VAL A 20 -2.34 -2.31 -0.12
CA VAL A 20 -1.59 -1.05 -0.04
C VAL A 20 -1.70 -0.40 1.34
N ILE A 21 -2.88 -0.37 1.97
CA ILE A 21 -3.05 0.21 3.31
C ILE A 21 -2.26 -0.62 4.35
N HIS A 22 -2.36 -1.95 4.28
CA HIS A 22 -1.67 -2.85 5.21
C HIS A 22 -0.14 -2.76 5.07
N ASP A 23 0.38 -2.87 3.85
CA ASP A 23 1.82 -3.01 3.61
C ASP A 23 2.58 -1.71 3.78
N GLN A 24 1.96 -0.56 3.52
CA GLN A 24 2.59 0.73 3.75
C GLN A 24 3.07 0.89 5.20
N LEU A 25 2.19 0.57 6.16
CA LEU A 25 2.53 0.70 7.57
C LEU A 25 3.57 -0.33 7.99
N TRP A 26 3.47 -1.55 7.44
CA TRP A 26 4.45 -2.60 7.68
C TRP A 26 5.86 -2.20 7.22
N ILE A 27 6.01 -1.72 5.99
CA ILE A 27 7.31 -1.31 5.44
C ILE A 27 7.88 -0.12 6.24
N ALA A 28 7.03 0.86 6.61
CA ALA A 28 7.46 2.00 7.43
C ALA A 28 7.96 1.56 8.83
N ASN A 29 7.34 0.54 9.44
CA ASN A 29 7.79 0.00 10.72
C ASN A 29 9.14 -0.75 10.60
N VAL A 30 9.40 -1.44 9.49
CA VAL A 30 10.72 -2.01 9.22
C VAL A 30 11.77 -0.91 9.10
N ILE A 31 11.48 0.16 8.35
CA ILE A 31 12.38 1.29 8.13
C ILE A 31 12.76 1.98 9.46
N MET A 32 11.75 2.34 10.27
CA MET A 32 12.00 3.16 11.47
C MET A 32 12.42 2.34 12.68
N ASN A 33 11.84 1.16 12.85
CA ASN A 33 11.89 0.46 14.13
C ASN A 33 12.42 -0.99 14.04
N ASN A 34 12.76 -1.46 12.83
CA ASN A 34 13.30 -2.80 12.61
C ASN A 34 12.36 -3.92 13.09
N TYR A 35 11.05 -3.73 12.97
CA TYR A 35 10.03 -4.75 13.30
C TYR A 35 8.89 -4.77 12.27
N GLU A 36 8.22 -5.92 12.16
CA GLU A 36 7.09 -6.13 11.25
C GLU A 36 5.76 -5.95 12.00
N GLU A 37 5.04 -4.88 11.67
CA GLU A 37 3.65 -4.67 12.10
C GLU A 37 2.91 -3.87 11.03
N GLY A 38 1.87 -4.46 10.45
CA GLY A 38 1.02 -3.80 9.45
C GLY A 38 -0.15 -3.05 10.07
N TYR A 39 -0.94 -2.40 9.22
CA TYR A 39 -2.22 -1.85 9.63
C TYR A 39 -3.27 -2.96 9.72
N HIS A 40 -4.01 -3.01 10.83
CA HIS A 40 -5.12 -3.95 11.00
C HIS A 40 -6.46 -3.23 10.96
N PHE A 41 -7.34 -3.65 10.04
CA PHE A 41 -8.72 -3.18 10.02
C PHE A 41 -9.49 -3.73 11.23
N GLU A 42 -10.32 -2.88 11.84
CA GLU A 42 -11.16 -3.27 12.99
C GLU A 42 -12.31 -4.21 12.54
N GLU A 43 -12.79 -4.02 11.31
CA GLU A 43 -13.85 -4.80 10.69
C GLU A 43 -13.34 -5.43 9.39
N SER A 44 -14.13 -6.37 8.84
CA SER A 44 -13.79 -6.98 7.54
C SER A 44 -13.81 -5.92 6.44
N ILE A 45 -12.82 -5.94 5.53
CA ILE A 45 -12.64 -4.84 4.59
C ILE A 45 -13.86 -4.64 3.65
N ASP A 46 -14.59 -5.71 3.37
CA ASP A 46 -15.80 -5.70 2.54
C ASP A 46 -16.94 -4.85 3.13
N GLN A 47 -16.88 -4.52 4.42
CA GLN A 47 -17.85 -3.65 5.11
C GLN A 47 -17.59 -2.17 4.87
N TYR A 48 -16.37 -1.77 4.54
CA TYR A 48 -16.03 -0.38 4.29
C TYR A 48 -16.48 0.08 2.90
N THR A 49 -17.05 1.28 2.86
CA THR A 49 -17.27 2.07 1.66
C THR A 49 -15.95 2.61 1.09
N LEU A 50 -15.98 3.16 -0.13
CA LEU A 50 -14.79 3.79 -0.69
C LEU A 50 -14.32 4.99 0.15
N ASP A 51 -15.25 5.80 0.65
CA ASP A 51 -14.91 6.99 1.43
C ASP A 51 -14.23 6.58 2.75
N GLU A 52 -14.73 5.54 3.43
CA GLU A 52 -14.07 5.03 4.64
C GLU A 52 -12.71 4.40 4.34
N LEU A 53 -12.54 3.73 3.19
CA LEU A 53 -11.22 3.23 2.78
C LEU A 53 -10.24 4.37 2.50
N ILE A 54 -10.71 5.50 1.97
CA ILE A 54 -9.89 6.70 1.79
C ILE A 54 -9.49 7.25 3.16
N GLU A 55 -10.42 7.35 4.11
CA GLU A 55 -10.12 7.77 5.48
C GLU A 55 -9.08 6.85 6.14
N LYS A 56 -9.19 5.52 5.97
CA LYS A 56 -8.19 4.57 6.50
C LYS A 56 -6.83 4.72 5.84
N TYR A 57 -6.80 5.01 4.54
CA TYR A 57 -5.55 5.30 3.83
C TYR A 57 -4.91 6.58 4.38
N ASP A 58 -5.69 7.65 4.57
CA ASP A 58 -5.21 8.93 5.09
C ASP A 58 -4.67 8.78 6.52
N ASP A 59 -5.35 8.02 7.39
CA ASP A 59 -4.89 7.70 8.75
C ASP A 59 -3.51 7.01 8.73
N VAL A 60 -3.33 6.01 7.86
CA VAL A 60 -2.05 5.31 7.69
C VAL A 60 -0.98 6.24 7.13
N PHE A 61 -1.34 7.08 6.16
CA PHE A 61 -0.40 8.03 5.57
C PHE A 61 0.14 9.02 6.61
N ILE A 62 -0.74 9.59 7.46
CA ILE A 62 -0.33 10.47 8.56
C ILE A 62 0.62 9.74 9.52
N ALA A 63 0.30 8.51 9.90
CA ALA A 63 1.16 7.72 10.79
C ALA A 63 2.55 7.44 10.20
N ILE A 64 2.65 7.30 8.87
CA ILE A 64 3.93 7.13 8.17
C ILE A 64 4.69 8.46 8.07
N GLU A 65 4.02 9.57 7.81
CA GLU A 65 4.66 10.90 7.82
C GLU A 65 5.28 11.21 9.19
N GLU A 66 4.54 10.93 10.28
CA GLU A 66 5.04 11.10 11.64
C GLU A 66 6.27 10.22 11.92
N LYS A 67 6.27 8.97 11.43
CA LYS A 67 7.40 8.05 11.53
C LYS A 67 8.62 8.56 10.76
N PHE A 68 8.44 9.02 9.53
CA PHE A 68 9.53 9.48 8.68
C PHE A 68 10.03 10.89 9.02
N ALA A 69 9.31 11.66 9.84
CA ALA A 69 9.73 12.99 10.28
C ALA A 69 11.11 12.99 10.98
N ASP A 70 11.45 11.88 11.66
CA ASP A 70 12.73 11.70 12.36
C ASP A 70 13.82 11.02 11.51
N LEU A 71 13.52 10.66 10.26
CA LEU A 71 14.47 10.01 9.37
C LEU A 71 15.52 11.01 8.86
N LYS A 72 16.80 10.67 9.01
CA LYS A 72 17.95 11.50 8.64
C LYS A 72 18.86 10.76 7.67
N GLU A 73 19.68 11.51 6.95
CA GLU A 73 20.65 10.97 5.99
C GLU A 73 21.60 9.94 6.63
N GLU A 74 21.98 10.14 7.88
CA GLU A 74 22.83 9.20 8.64
C GLU A 74 22.18 7.82 8.84
N HIS A 75 20.85 7.73 8.84
CA HIS A 75 20.12 6.47 8.98
C HIS A 75 20.08 5.65 7.68
N LEU A 76 20.31 6.25 6.51
CA LEU A 76 20.08 5.61 5.20
C LEU A 76 20.92 4.34 4.98
N ASN A 77 22.13 4.31 5.54
CA ASN A 77 23.04 3.17 5.43
C ASN A 77 22.86 2.12 6.54
N GLU A 78 21.96 2.36 7.51
CA GLU A 78 21.71 1.39 8.58
C GLU A 78 20.96 0.18 8.02
N ALA A 79 21.40 -1.02 8.39
CA ALA A 79 20.70 -2.23 8.00
C ALA A 79 19.39 -2.39 8.80
N ARG A 80 18.31 -2.73 8.10
CA ARG A 80 17.06 -3.21 8.66
C ARG A 80 16.79 -4.63 8.18
N MET A 81 16.35 -5.44 9.11
CA MET A 81 16.09 -6.86 8.97
C MET A 81 14.61 -7.10 8.72
N TYR A 82 14.31 -7.86 7.67
CA TYR A 82 13.00 -8.43 7.44
C TYR A 82 13.15 -9.88 6.99
N LYS A 83 12.60 -10.82 7.79
CA LYS A 83 12.82 -12.25 7.59
C LYS A 83 14.32 -12.56 7.45
N GLU A 84 14.75 -13.05 6.29
CA GLU A 84 16.15 -13.38 6.00
C GLU A 84 16.89 -12.27 5.23
N PHE A 85 16.22 -11.16 4.92
CA PHE A 85 16.79 -10.03 4.19
C PHE A 85 17.32 -8.98 5.16
N SER A 86 18.54 -8.50 4.89
CA SER A 86 19.19 -7.38 5.57
C SER A 86 19.51 -6.33 4.52
N LEU A 87 18.70 -5.28 4.46
CA LEU A 87 18.89 -4.20 3.49
C LEU A 87 19.13 -2.86 4.20
N PRO A 88 19.93 -1.96 3.63
CA PRO A 88 19.98 -0.56 4.07
C PRO A 88 18.60 0.09 4.09
N VAL A 89 18.39 1.08 4.96
CA VAL A 89 17.16 1.88 4.99
C VAL A 89 16.85 2.50 3.63
N GLU A 90 17.87 2.95 2.88
CA GLU A 90 17.68 3.48 1.52
C GLU A 90 17.00 2.46 0.59
N ASP A 91 17.43 1.20 0.62
CA ASP A 91 16.84 0.14 -0.19
C ASP A 91 15.39 -0.17 0.25
N TRP A 92 15.11 -0.13 1.55
CA TRP A 92 13.73 -0.25 2.05
C TRP A 92 12.82 0.89 1.61
N LEU A 93 13.34 2.12 1.52
CA LEU A 93 12.59 3.25 0.97
C LEU A 93 12.31 3.07 -0.53
N TYR A 94 13.27 2.51 -1.29
CA TYR A 94 13.02 2.17 -2.69
C TYR A 94 11.94 1.09 -2.82
N GLU A 95 11.96 0.05 -1.99
CA GLU A 95 10.91 -0.97 -1.96
C GLU A 95 9.54 -0.39 -1.60
N TYR A 96 9.48 0.52 -0.62
CA TYR A 96 8.25 1.25 -0.27
C TYR A 96 7.68 2.02 -1.47
N ILE A 97 8.50 2.83 -2.14
CA ILE A 97 8.10 3.62 -3.30
C ILE A 97 7.74 2.72 -4.48
N HIS A 98 8.46 1.62 -4.68
CA HIS A 98 8.21 0.65 -5.73
C HIS A 98 6.83 -0.01 -5.55
N HIS A 99 6.53 -0.48 -4.33
CA HIS A 99 5.25 -1.11 -3.98
C HIS A 99 4.05 -0.19 -4.27
N LEU A 100 4.15 1.08 -3.82
CA LEU A 100 3.11 2.08 -4.08
C LEU A 100 2.88 2.34 -5.57
N ASN A 101 3.96 2.48 -6.34
CA ASN A 101 3.88 2.71 -7.78
C ASN A 101 3.31 1.49 -8.52
N HIS A 102 3.72 0.29 -8.11
CA HIS A 102 3.26 -0.97 -8.70
C HIS A 102 1.73 -1.08 -8.60
N HIS A 103 1.18 -0.96 -7.39
CA HIS A 103 -0.27 -1.11 -7.16
C HIS A 103 -1.09 0.08 -7.67
N SER A 104 -0.54 1.29 -7.64
CA SER A 104 -1.15 2.46 -8.31
C SER A 104 -1.32 2.23 -9.82
N GLY A 105 -0.32 1.59 -10.44
CA GLY A 105 -0.38 1.16 -11.84
C GLY A 105 -1.49 0.14 -12.10
N GLU A 106 -1.63 -0.87 -11.24
CA GLU A 106 -2.70 -1.88 -11.32
C GLU A 106 -4.09 -1.23 -11.25
N ILE A 107 -4.34 -0.37 -10.26
CA ILE A 107 -5.61 0.37 -10.14
C ILE A 107 -5.87 1.20 -11.41
N GLY A 108 -4.85 1.90 -11.93
CA GLY A 108 -4.95 2.67 -13.16
C GLY A 108 -5.37 1.85 -14.39
N LEU A 109 -4.82 0.64 -14.53
CA LEU A 109 -5.19 -0.31 -15.58
C LEU A 109 -6.63 -0.77 -15.41
N ILE A 110 -7.03 -1.13 -14.19
CA ILE A 110 -8.38 -1.60 -13.86
C ILE A 110 -9.41 -0.52 -14.19
N LEU A 111 -9.18 0.72 -13.74
CA LEU A 111 -10.06 1.87 -14.04
C LEU A 111 -10.18 2.13 -15.54
N THR A 112 -9.07 2.02 -16.28
CA THR A 112 -9.05 2.21 -17.73
C THR A 112 -9.87 1.13 -18.44
N ALA A 113 -9.68 -0.13 -18.07
CA ALA A 113 -10.42 -1.25 -18.63
C ALA A 113 -11.92 -1.16 -18.31
N TRP A 114 -12.28 -0.80 -17.07
CA TRP A 114 -13.66 -0.58 -16.66
C TRP A 114 -14.34 0.53 -17.47
N LYS A 115 -13.67 1.68 -17.65
CA LYS A 115 -14.18 2.80 -18.47
C LYS A 115 -14.42 2.38 -19.92
N ARG A 116 -13.53 1.57 -20.51
CA ARG A 116 -13.70 1.03 -21.87
C ARG A 116 -14.91 0.09 -21.95
N LYS A 117 -15.04 -0.86 -21.01
CA LYS A 117 -16.17 -1.79 -20.94
C LYS A 117 -17.51 -1.07 -20.78
N LYS A 118 -17.56 -0.01 -19.96
CA LYS A 118 -18.77 0.79 -19.77
C LYS A 118 -19.22 1.47 -21.07
N ARG A 119 -18.28 1.97 -21.88
CA ARG A 119 -18.57 2.61 -23.17
C ARG A 119 -19.06 1.63 -24.23
N SER A 120 -18.59 0.38 -24.22
CA SER A 120 -19.04 -0.63 -25.20
C SER A 120 -20.44 -1.19 -24.92
N LEU A 121 -21.02 -0.89 -23.76
CA LEU A 121 -22.37 -1.32 -23.35
C LEU A 121 -23.43 -0.21 -23.56
N LEU A 122 -23.01 0.95 -24.06
CA LEU A 122 -23.85 2.11 -24.41
C LEU A 122 -23.94 2.22 -25.94
#